data_AF-A0A3C0N3D8-F1
#
_entry.id   AF-A0A3C0N3D8-F1
#
_cell.length_a   1.000
_cell.length_b   1.000
_cell.length_c   1.000
_cell.angle_alpha   90.00
_cell.angle_beta   90.00
_cell.angle_gamma   90.00
#
_symmetry.space_group_name_H-M   'P 1'
#
loop_
_entity.id
_entity.type
_entity.pdbx_description
1 polymer ?
#
loop_
_entity_poly.entity_id
_entity_poly.type
_entity_poly.pdbx_seq_one_letter_code
_entity_poly.pdbx_strand_id
1 'polypeptide(L)'
;MKKYNFQDWLKAKVSDDSEVILAGKLEYLRLYLTDAMRELRTQAGLTQAQLAQELGVQQAAVSKLESALKDHELESVLKYLHTLGAQLLIGVKQGEKLYQVSDTESGLLIDVPIEVQQLASIAGMSPREYVLSAIEHFSHKATSLRLGSVTSVRQKLTMFLESDDSVAVQVRERLRDKTISETAAELENCLSISEEDDRISAVKKVLAGGVTTGGNNRDSGDDNDEIELLDLAEELLDKLAKMLGNRD
;
A
#
# COMPACT_ATOMS: atom_id res chain seq x y z
N MET A 1 32.48 -0.49 -21.86
CA MET A 1 31.96 -0.97 -23.16
C MET A 1 30.64 -0.26 -23.47
N LYS A 2 30.34 0.03 -24.75
CA LYS A 2 28.99 0.47 -25.15
C LYS A 2 28.02 -0.61 -24.68
N LYS A 3 27.14 -0.30 -23.72
CA LYS A 3 26.00 -1.16 -23.40
C LYS A 3 25.15 -1.23 -24.66
N TYR A 4 25.23 -2.33 -25.40
CA TYR A 4 24.36 -2.55 -26.55
C TYR A 4 22.93 -2.54 -26.02
N ASN A 5 22.11 -1.58 -26.48
CA ASN A 5 20.73 -1.46 -26.06
C ASN A 5 19.91 -2.56 -26.75
N PHE A 6 19.98 -3.77 -26.20
CA PHE A 6 19.36 -4.96 -26.77
C PHE A 6 17.83 -4.89 -26.81
N GLN A 7 17.23 -4.04 -25.97
CA GLN A 7 15.81 -3.68 -26.08
C GLN A 7 15.48 -3.14 -27.49
N ASP A 8 16.42 -2.49 -28.16
CA ASP A 8 16.24 -1.99 -29.52
C ASP A 8 16.40 -3.10 -30.57
N TRP A 9 17.21 -4.13 -30.31
CA TRP A 9 17.32 -5.31 -31.19
C TRP A 9 16.11 -6.24 -31.06
N LEU A 10 15.57 -6.47 -29.85
CA LEU A 10 14.34 -7.24 -29.66
C LEU A 10 13.12 -6.58 -30.32
N LYS A 11 13.13 -5.25 -30.44
CA LYS A 11 12.09 -4.49 -31.16
C LYS A 11 12.22 -4.62 -32.68
N ALA A 12 13.41 -4.94 -33.18
CA ALA A 12 13.59 -5.21 -34.60
C ALA A 12 12.93 -6.56 -34.91
N LYS A 13 11.91 -6.56 -35.76
CA LYS A 13 11.22 -7.76 -36.18
C LYS A 13 12.14 -8.59 -37.07
N VAL A 14 12.89 -9.54 -36.47
CA VAL A 14 13.86 -10.39 -37.17
C VAL A 14 13.17 -11.50 -37.98
N SER A 15 12.09 -12.08 -37.44
CA SER A 15 11.27 -13.11 -38.09
C SER A 15 9.91 -13.22 -37.42
N ASP A 16 8.91 -13.75 -38.13
CA ASP A 16 7.61 -14.18 -37.58
C ASP A 16 7.62 -15.67 -37.13
N ASP A 17 8.70 -16.39 -37.43
CA ASP A 17 8.86 -17.79 -37.07
C ASP A 17 9.18 -17.94 -35.58
N SER A 18 8.34 -18.69 -34.86
CA SER A 18 8.48 -18.95 -33.43
C SER A 18 9.78 -19.66 -33.05
N GLU A 19 10.29 -20.57 -33.89
CA GLU A 19 11.53 -21.29 -33.62
C GLU A 19 12.74 -20.35 -33.77
N VAL A 20 12.71 -19.49 -34.79
CA VAL A 20 13.77 -18.49 -35.02
C VAL A 20 13.80 -17.46 -33.89
N ILE A 21 12.64 -17.00 -33.41
CA ILE A 21 12.54 -16.09 -32.27
C ILE A 21 13.10 -16.75 -31.01
N LEU A 22 12.76 -18.02 -30.75
CA LEU A 22 13.24 -18.75 -29.58
C LEU A 22 14.77 -18.93 -29.63
N ALA A 23 15.32 -19.36 -30.77
CA ALA A 23 16.75 -19.51 -30.97
C ALA A 23 17.49 -18.18 -30.74
N GLY A 24 16.96 -17.06 -31.25
CA GLY A 24 17.53 -15.73 -31.03
C GLY A 24 17.53 -15.30 -29.55
N LYS A 25 16.44 -15.58 -28.81
CA LYS A 25 16.37 -15.31 -27.36
C LYS A 25 17.39 -16.14 -26.57
N LEU A 26 17.55 -17.41 -26.94
CA LEU A 26 18.51 -18.31 -26.30
C LEU A 26 19.95 -17.86 -26.53
N GLU A 27 20.29 -17.50 -27.77
CA GLU A 27 21.61 -17.01 -28.14
C GLU A 27 21.96 -15.72 -27.40
N TYR A 28 20.99 -14.81 -27.28
CA TYR A 28 21.15 -13.60 -26.49
C TYR A 28 21.48 -13.88 -25.03
N LEU A 29 20.69 -14.75 -24.38
CA LEU A 29 20.89 -15.08 -22.98
C LEU A 29 22.30 -15.65 -22.76
N ARG A 30 22.77 -16.53 -23.66
CA ARG A 30 24.12 -17.10 -23.63
C ARG A 30 25.20 -16.04 -23.76
N LEU A 31 25.08 -15.15 -24.74
CA LEU A 31 26.04 -14.06 -24.96
C LEU A 31 26.16 -13.15 -23.74
N TYR A 32 25.01 -12.73 -23.18
CA TYR A 32 24.97 -11.83 -22.05
C TYR A 32 25.56 -12.48 -20.79
N LEU A 33 25.15 -13.72 -20.51
CA LEU A 33 25.63 -14.47 -19.35
C LEU A 33 27.14 -14.73 -19.45
N THR A 34 27.63 -15.08 -20.64
CA THR A 34 29.06 -15.25 -20.92
C THR A 34 29.84 -13.98 -20.64
N ASP A 35 29.36 -12.82 -21.12
CA ASP A 35 30.01 -11.53 -20.91
C ASP A 35 30.06 -11.16 -19.43
N ALA A 36 28.93 -11.32 -18.72
CA ALA A 36 28.84 -11.07 -17.28
C ALA A 36 29.80 -11.97 -16.47
N MET A 37 29.87 -13.25 -16.79
CA MET A 37 30.80 -14.20 -16.14
C MET A 37 32.26 -13.78 -16.34
N ARG A 38 32.63 -13.40 -17.57
CA ARG A 38 34.00 -12.94 -17.90
C ARG A 38 34.33 -11.64 -17.17
N GLU A 39 33.38 -10.72 -17.08
CA GLU A 39 33.54 -9.47 -16.35
C GLU A 39 33.77 -9.74 -14.87
N LEU A 40 32.92 -10.54 -14.22
CA LEU A 40 33.04 -10.91 -12.81
C LEU A 40 34.38 -11.58 -12.51
N ARG A 41 34.81 -12.55 -13.33
CA ARG A 41 36.13 -13.17 -13.18
C ARG A 41 37.26 -12.15 -13.28
N THR A 42 37.16 -11.23 -14.24
CA THR A 42 38.20 -10.20 -14.45
C THR A 42 38.24 -9.20 -13.29
N GLN A 43 37.07 -8.84 -12.73
CA GLN A 43 36.97 -8.00 -11.53
C GLN A 43 37.55 -8.69 -10.29
N ALA A 44 37.39 -10.02 -10.18
CA ALA A 44 38.05 -10.83 -9.16
C ALA A 44 39.57 -10.98 -9.39
N GLY A 45 40.13 -10.48 -10.49
CA GLY A 45 41.55 -10.56 -10.81
C GLY A 45 42.03 -11.95 -11.20
N LEU A 46 41.11 -12.86 -11.53
CA LEU A 46 41.42 -14.26 -11.82
C LEU A 46 41.61 -14.51 -13.33
N THR A 47 42.59 -15.32 -13.67
CA THR A 47 42.68 -15.95 -15.00
C THR A 47 41.72 -17.13 -15.11
N GLN A 48 41.43 -17.58 -16.33
CA GLN A 48 40.61 -18.79 -16.54
C GLN A 48 41.20 -20.03 -15.86
N ALA A 49 42.54 -20.15 -15.83
CA ALA A 49 43.20 -21.28 -15.19
C ALA A 49 43.07 -21.24 -13.66
N GLN A 50 43.19 -20.04 -13.06
CA GLN A 50 43.02 -19.86 -11.62
C GLN A 50 41.58 -20.13 -11.18
N LEU A 51 40.59 -19.60 -11.91
CA LEU A 51 39.19 -19.90 -11.62
C LEU A 51 38.88 -21.40 -11.80
N ALA A 52 39.46 -22.04 -12.82
CA ALA A 52 39.29 -23.48 -13.01
C ALA A 52 39.85 -24.27 -11.81
N GLN A 53 40.98 -23.84 -11.27
CA GLN A 53 41.56 -24.42 -10.06
C GLN A 53 40.64 -24.26 -8.84
N GLU A 54 40.04 -23.08 -8.64
CA GLU A 54 39.07 -22.85 -7.55
C GLU A 54 37.81 -23.70 -7.70
N LEU A 55 37.34 -23.87 -8.94
CA LEU A 55 36.20 -24.73 -9.28
C LEU A 55 36.51 -26.24 -9.22
N GLY A 56 37.78 -26.63 -9.09
CA GLY A 56 38.19 -28.04 -9.14
C GLY A 56 37.99 -28.68 -10.52
N VAL A 57 38.03 -27.89 -11.60
CA VAL A 57 37.83 -28.35 -12.99
C VAL A 57 39.03 -28.02 -13.88
N GLN A 58 39.04 -28.56 -15.09
CA GLN A 58 40.06 -28.20 -16.07
C GLN A 58 39.79 -26.82 -16.68
N GLN A 59 40.84 -26.08 -17.06
CA GLN A 59 40.72 -24.77 -17.72
C GLN A 59 39.83 -24.82 -18.98
N ALA A 60 39.82 -25.94 -19.71
CA ALA A 60 38.93 -26.15 -20.85
C ALA A 60 37.43 -26.04 -20.49
N ALA A 61 37.03 -26.43 -19.27
CA ALA A 61 35.65 -26.30 -18.80
C ALA A 61 35.27 -24.84 -18.60
N VAL A 62 36.17 -24.03 -18.00
CA VAL A 62 35.97 -22.58 -17.85
C VAL A 62 35.95 -21.88 -19.22
N SER A 63 36.83 -22.27 -20.14
CA SER A 63 36.82 -21.75 -21.52
C SER A 63 35.51 -22.07 -22.25
N LYS A 64 34.97 -23.27 -22.05
CA LYS A 64 33.65 -23.66 -22.58
C LYS A 64 32.54 -22.81 -21.98
N LEU A 65 32.57 -22.55 -20.67
CA LEU A 65 31.57 -21.72 -19.97
C LEU A 65 31.65 -20.24 -20.36
N GLU A 66 32.83 -19.74 -20.71
CA GLU A 66 33.03 -18.35 -21.16
C GLU A 66 32.94 -18.20 -22.69
N SER A 67 32.31 -19.16 -23.37
CA SER A 67 32.15 -19.16 -24.82
C SER A 67 30.68 -19.25 -25.21
N ALA A 68 30.14 -18.16 -25.76
CA ALA A 68 28.75 -18.10 -26.21
C ALA A 68 28.40 -19.11 -27.33
N LEU A 69 29.40 -19.66 -28.01
CA LEU A 69 29.24 -20.67 -29.06
C LEU A 69 28.97 -22.09 -28.52
N LYS A 70 28.90 -22.25 -27.20
CA LYS A 70 28.72 -23.54 -26.54
C LYS A 70 27.56 -23.48 -25.57
N ASP A 71 26.88 -24.61 -25.43
CA ASP A 71 25.81 -24.76 -24.46
C ASP A 71 26.40 -24.87 -23.04
N HIS A 72 25.70 -24.28 -22.07
CA HIS A 72 26.06 -24.28 -20.66
C HIS A 72 24.93 -24.91 -19.86
N GLU A 73 25.28 -25.86 -19.00
CA GLU A 73 24.36 -26.35 -17.96
C GLU A 73 24.21 -25.26 -16.89
N LEU A 74 22.97 -25.01 -16.45
CA LEU A 74 22.67 -23.97 -15.47
C LEU A 74 23.41 -24.21 -14.15
N GLU A 75 23.54 -25.47 -13.74
CA GLU A 75 24.27 -25.91 -12.56
C GLU A 75 25.76 -25.53 -12.62
N SER A 76 26.35 -25.57 -13.82
CA SER A 76 27.75 -25.19 -14.05
C SER A 76 27.93 -23.67 -13.96
N VAL A 77 26.95 -22.91 -14.46
CA VAL A 77 26.91 -21.44 -14.31
C VAL A 77 26.76 -21.06 -12.84
N LEU A 78 25.86 -21.72 -12.10
CA LEU A 78 25.66 -21.46 -10.68
C LEU A 78 26.92 -21.69 -9.85
N LYS A 79 27.61 -22.82 -10.07
CA LYS A 79 28.90 -23.10 -9.40
C LYS A 79 29.96 -22.05 -9.71
N TYR A 80 30.04 -21.64 -10.98
CA TYR A 80 30.94 -20.57 -11.41
C TYR A 80 30.67 -19.27 -10.65
N LEU A 81 29.41 -18.81 -10.64
CA LEU A 81 29.03 -17.55 -10.00
C LEU A 81 29.24 -17.61 -8.49
N HIS A 82 28.82 -18.70 -7.85
CA HIS A 82 29.03 -18.92 -6.41
C HIS A 82 30.50 -18.87 -6.02
N THR A 83 31.40 -19.45 -6.82
CA THR A 83 32.85 -19.42 -6.56
C THR A 83 33.40 -17.99 -6.59
N LEU A 84 32.83 -17.13 -7.42
CA LEU A 84 33.15 -15.71 -7.48
C LEU A 84 32.39 -14.85 -6.45
N GLY A 85 31.59 -15.46 -5.56
CA GLY A 85 30.73 -14.75 -4.61
C GLY A 85 29.58 -13.98 -5.26
N ALA A 86 29.24 -14.30 -6.51
CA ALA A 86 28.11 -13.72 -7.23
C ALA A 86 26.84 -14.57 -7.02
N GLN A 87 25.69 -13.89 -7.01
CA GLN A 87 24.37 -14.49 -6.86
C GLN A 87 23.64 -14.50 -8.20
N LEU A 88 22.97 -15.60 -8.55
CA LEU A 88 22.14 -15.67 -9.75
C LEU A 88 20.69 -15.36 -9.40
N LEU A 89 20.09 -14.47 -10.19
CA LEU A 89 18.65 -14.18 -10.13
C LEU A 89 18.01 -14.45 -11.48
N ILE A 90 16.92 -15.22 -11.47
CA ILE A 90 16.17 -15.60 -12.67
C ILE A 90 14.74 -15.10 -12.53
N GLY A 91 14.23 -14.43 -13.56
CA GLY A 91 12.84 -13.98 -13.67
C GLY A 91 12.14 -14.57 -14.90
N VAL A 92 10.89 -15.01 -14.73
CA VAL A 92 10.03 -15.58 -15.78
C VAL A 92 8.73 -14.79 -15.83
N LYS A 93 8.43 -14.14 -16.95
CA LYS A 93 7.20 -13.36 -17.15
C LYS A 93 6.19 -14.11 -18.02
N GLN A 94 4.93 -14.17 -17.56
CA GLN A 94 3.79 -14.70 -18.32
C GLN A 94 2.58 -13.77 -18.17
N GLY A 95 2.27 -12.99 -19.22
CA GLY A 95 1.29 -11.91 -19.12
C GLY A 95 1.71 -10.91 -18.06
N GLU A 96 0.83 -10.65 -17.10
CA GLU A 96 1.11 -9.78 -15.94
C GLU A 96 1.78 -10.49 -14.77
N LYS A 97 1.98 -11.81 -14.84
CA LYS A 97 2.62 -12.59 -13.75
C LYS A 97 4.13 -12.66 -13.93
N LEU A 98 4.88 -12.49 -12.83
CA LEU A 98 6.33 -12.63 -12.78
C LEU A 98 6.71 -13.66 -11.71
N TYR A 99 7.46 -14.69 -12.09
CA TYR A 99 8.02 -15.71 -11.20
C TYR A 99 9.51 -15.48 -11.07
N GLN A 100 10.07 -15.55 -9.85
CA GLN A 100 11.49 -15.31 -9.64
C GLN A 100 12.10 -16.36 -8.72
N VAL A 101 13.36 -16.70 -9.00
CA VAL A 101 14.16 -17.63 -8.21
C VAL A 101 15.54 -17.02 -7.97
N SER A 102 15.99 -17.06 -6.72
CA SER A 102 17.34 -16.68 -6.28
C SER A 102 17.94 -17.81 -5.45
N ASP A 103 19.26 -17.92 -5.47
CA ASP A 103 20.06 -18.92 -4.78
C ASP A 103 20.39 -18.58 -3.31
N THR A 104 19.76 -17.55 -2.72
CA THR A 104 19.97 -17.18 -1.30
C THR A 104 18.67 -17.07 -0.48
N GLU A 105 18.70 -17.51 0.79
CA GLU A 105 17.57 -17.41 1.74
C GLU A 105 17.29 -15.97 2.21
N SER A 106 18.31 -15.10 2.19
CA SER A 106 18.17 -13.66 2.40
C SER A 106 17.65 -13.01 1.11
N GLY A 107 16.38 -13.28 0.81
CA GLY A 107 15.71 -12.93 -0.43
C GLY A 107 15.97 -11.49 -0.86
N LEU A 108 16.65 -11.36 -2.00
CA LEU A 108 16.42 -10.21 -2.85
C LEU A 108 14.98 -10.33 -3.40
N LEU A 109 14.05 -9.64 -2.74
CA LEU A 109 12.74 -9.33 -3.27
C LEU A 109 12.94 -8.47 -4.52
N ILE A 110 12.83 -9.06 -5.71
CA ILE A 110 12.62 -8.29 -6.94
C ILE A 110 11.17 -8.46 -7.43
N ASP A 111 10.20 -8.76 -6.56
CA ASP A 111 8.85 -8.27 -6.87
C ASP A 111 8.09 -7.78 -5.65
N VAL A 112 7.96 -6.46 -5.60
CA VAL A 112 6.95 -5.74 -4.86
C VAL A 112 6.12 -5.05 -5.95
N PRO A 113 4.77 -5.13 -5.96
CA PRO A 113 3.95 -4.54 -7.01
C PRO A 113 4.37 -3.10 -7.33
N ILE A 114 4.26 -2.69 -8.60
CA ILE A 114 4.74 -1.37 -9.10
C ILE A 114 4.25 -0.21 -8.21
N GLU A 115 3.03 -0.34 -7.70
CA GLU A 115 2.36 0.61 -6.82
C GLU A 115 3.16 0.86 -5.52
N VAL A 116 3.77 -0.18 -4.97
CA VAL A 116 4.51 -0.11 -3.70
C VAL A 116 5.91 0.50 -3.91
N GLN A 117 6.53 0.29 -5.07
CA GLN A 117 7.77 0.98 -5.45
C GLN A 117 7.57 2.49 -5.61
N GLN A 118 6.43 2.89 -6.20
CA GLN A 118 6.09 4.30 -6.37
C GLN A 118 5.88 5.00 -5.02
N LEU A 119 5.14 4.36 -4.12
CA LEU A 119 4.89 4.90 -2.80
C LEU A 119 6.15 5.00 -1.93
N ALA A 120 7.07 4.03 -2.04
CA ALA A 120 8.38 4.08 -1.39
C ALA A 120 9.20 5.30 -1.80
N SER A 121 9.18 5.60 -3.10
CA SER A 121 9.92 6.72 -3.67
C SER A 121 9.38 8.08 -3.20
N ILE A 122 8.06 8.22 -3.07
CA ILE A 122 7.44 9.44 -2.55
C ILE A 122 7.79 9.66 -1.07
N ALA A 123 7.85 8.58 -0.30
CA ALA A 123 8.23 8.63 1.12
C ALA A 123 9.73 8.85 1.36
N GLY A 124 10.55 8.90 0.30
CA GLY A 124 12.00 9.06 0.40
C GLY A 124 12.72 7.86 1.01
N MET A 125 12.17 6.65 0.85
CA MET A 125 12.64 5.41 1.47
C MET A 125 12.98 4.35 0.41
N SER A 126 13.82 3.36 0.75
CA SER A 126 13.94 2.19 -0.12
C SER A 126 12.63 1.36 -0.11
N PRO A 127 12.30 0.60 -1.18
CA PRO A 127 11.09 -0.23 -1.19
C PRO A 127 10.99 -1.18 0.01
N ARG A 128 12.13 -1.69 0.48
CA ARG A 128 12.21 -2.51 1.69
C ARG A 128 11.87 -1.72 2.95
N GLU A 129 12.43 -0.53 3.12
CA GLU A 129 12.15 0.34 4.27
C GLU A 129 10.73 0.89 4.26
N TYR A 130 10.21 1.21 3.08
CA TYR A 130 8.83 1.64 2.90
C TYR A 130 7.84 0.53 3.27
N VAL A 131 8.08 -0.71 2.84
CA VAL A 131 7.25 -1.86 3.22
C VAL A 131 7.32 -2.11 4.72
N LEU A 132 8.51 -2.05 5.32
CA LEU A 132 8.68 -2.18 6.78
C LEU A 132 7.98 -1.05 7.55
N SER A 133 8.13 0.20 7.11
CA SER A 133 7.46 1.38 7.66
C SER A 133 5.94 1.34 7.49
N ALA A 134 5.44 0.84 6.36
CA ALA A 134 4.02 0.65 6.13
C ALA A 134 3.44 -0.42 7.08
N ILE A 135 4.15 -1.53 7.31
CA ILE A 135 3.74 -2.58 8.25
C ILE A 135 3.67 -2.04 9.69
N GLU A 136 4.66 -1.24 10.12
CA GLU A 136 4.66 -0.58 11.42
C GLU A 136 3.52 0.47 11.52
N HIS A 137 3.29 1.22 10.44
CA HIS A 137 2.19 2.18 10.35
C HIS A 137 0.82 1.49 10.40
N PHE A 138 0.61 0.33 9.77
CA PHE A 138 -0.64 -0.43 9.87
C PHE A 138 -0.89 -0.95 11.30
N SER A 139 0.17 -1.37 12.00
CA SER A 139 0.11 -1.78 13.41
C SER A 139 -0.28 -0.61 14.35
N HIS A 140 0.31 0.57 14.13
CA HIS A 140 -0.04 1.79 14.88
C HIS A 140 -1.38 2.42 14.44
N LYS A 141 -1.77 2.30 13.17
CA LYS A 141 -3.01 2.84 12.59
C LYS A 141 -4.24 2.02 12.99
N ALA A 142 -4.14 0.71 13.15
CA ALA A 142 -5.21 -0.10 13.77
C ALA A 142 -5.45 0.29 15.25
N THR A 143 -4.40 0.75 15.92
CA THR A 143 -4.44 1.22 17.31
C THR A 143 -4.88 2.69 17.43
N SER A 144 -4.56 3.54 16.43
CA SER A 144 -4.85 4.97 16.40
C SER A 144 -6.17 5.34 15.69
N LEU A 145 -6.66 4.59 14.70
CA LEU A 145 -7.99 4.84 14.10
C LEU A 145 -9.13 4.68 15.12
N ARG A 146 -8.96 3.80 16.11
CA ARG A 146 -9.90 3.67 17.23
C ARG A 146 -9.88 4.86 18.20
N LEU A 147 -8.83 5.69 18.18
CA LEU A 147 -8.65 6.79 19.14
C LEU A 147 -8.74 8.20 18.49
N GLY A 148 -8.31 8.35 17.23
CA GLY A 148 -8.23 9.64 16.52
C GLY A 148 -9.53 10.11 15.87
N SER A 149 -10.35 9.21 15.30
CA SER A 149 -11.66 9.60 14.75
C SER A 149 -12.59 10.15 15.83
N VAL A 150 -12.52 9.54 17.02
CA VAL A 150 -13.30 9.91 18.21
C VAL A 150 -12.86 11.25 18.82
N THR A 151 -11.62 11.69 18.53
CA THR A 151 -11.09 12.93 19.12
C THR A 151 -11.32 14.14 18.20
N SER A 152 -11.20 13.97 16.87
CA SER A 152 -11.32 15.10 15.93
C SER A 152 -12.76 15.53 15.64
N VAL A 153 -13.73 14.62 15.63
CA VAL A 153 -15.14 14.98 15.44
C VAL A 153 -15.69 15.59 16.73
N ARG A 154 -15.44 14.94 17.88
CA ARG A 154 -15.79 15.48 19.20
C ARG A 154 -15.21 16.87 19.47
N GLN A 155 -13.97 17.14 19.10
CA GLN A 155 -13.37 18.46 19.32
C GLN A 155 -14.05 19.55 18.46
N LYS A 156 -14.39 19.25 17.22
CA LYS A 156 -15.14 20.17 16.35
C LYS A 156 -16.58 20.38 16.83
N LEU A 157 -17.23 19.32 17.32
CA LEU A 157 -18.55 19.40 17.94
C LEU A 157 -18.51 20.25 19.22
N THR A 158 -17.47 20.08 20.05
CA THR A 158 -17.29 20.88 21.26
C THR A 158 -17.10 22.35 20.92
N MET A 159 -16.24 22.68 19.95
CA MET A 159 -16.05 24.06 19.49
C MET A 159 -17.32 24.69 18.88
N PHE A 160 -18.12 23.90 18.15
CA PHE A 160 -19.41 24.35 17.64
C PHE A 160 -20.38 24.65 18.76
N LEU A 161 -20.54 23.72 19.71
CA LEU A 161 -21.43 23.88 20.84
C LEU A 161 -20.97 25.03 21.76
N GLU A 162 -19.68 25.34 21.83
CA GLU A 162 -19.16 26.51 22.55
C GLU A 162 -19.39 27.84 21.81
N SER A 163 -19.66 27.80 20.51
CA SER A 163 -19.83 29.00 19.68
C SER A 163 -21.18 29.71 19.90
N ASP A 164 -21.22 31.01 19.59
CA ASP A 164 -22.44 31.83 19.67
C ASP A 164 -23.38 31.65 18.46
N ASP A 165 -23.23 30.56 17.71
CA ASP A 165 -24.18 30.22 16.64
C ASP A 165 -25.58 29.99 17.22
N SER A 166 -26.61 30.51 16.53
CA SER A 166 -28.00 30.44 17.00
C SER A 166 -28.45 29.01 17.33
N VAL A 167 -28.02 28.03 16.54
CA VAL A 167 -28.36 26.60 16.72
C VAL A 167 -27.57 26.01 17.88
N ALA A 168 -26.29 26.34 18.02
CA ALA A 168 -25.47 25.91 19.15
C ALA A 168 -25.97 26.48 20.50
N VAL A 169 -26.44 27.73 20.50
CA VAL A 169 -27.07 28.37 21.67
C VAL A 169 -28.39 27.65 22.01
N GLN A 170 -29.25 27.37 21.03
CA GLN A 170 -30.51 26.65 21.26
C GLN A 170 -30.29 25.22 21.78
N VAL A 171 -29.30 24.49 21.25
CA VAL A 171 -28.95 23.14 21.73
C VAL A 171 -28.42 23.18 23.17
N ARG A 172 -27.59 24.18 23.53
CA ARG A 172 -27.14 24.37 24.92
C ARG A 172 -28.27 24.78 25.86
N GLU A 173 -29.18 25.64 25.40
CA GLU A 173 -30.32 26.09 26.20
C GLU A 173 -31.34 24.99 26.45
N ARG A 174 -31.42 23.96 25.60
CA ARG A 174 -32.30 22.80 25.83
C ARG A 174 -31.62 21.70 26.64
N LEU A 175 -30.32 21.47 26.44
CA LEU A 175 -29.56 20.46 27.18
C LEU A 175 -28.80 21.05 28.39
N ARG A 176 -29.49 21.86 29.20
CA ARG A 176 -28.91 22.58 30.37
C ARG A 176 -28.31 21.67 31.43
N ASP A 177 -28.72 20.41 31.46
CA ASP A 177 -28.28 19.42 32.46
C ASP A 177 -27.07 18.57 32.01
N LYS A 178 -26.66 18.65 30.73
CA LYS A 178 -25.53 17.87 30.19
C LYS A 178 -24.32 18.75 29.90
N THR A 179 -23.13 18.21 30.11
CA THR A 179 -21.90 18.95 29.76
C THR A 179 -21.70 18.98 28.25
N ILE A 180 -21.08 20.04 27.75
CA ILE A 180 -20.81 20.21 26.30
C ILE A 180 -20.02 19.00 25.74
N SER A 181 -19.09 18.45 26.53
CA SER A 181 -18.31 17.28 26.14
C SER A 181 -19.13 15.99 26.07
N GLU A 182 -20.14 15.81 26.92
CA GLU A 182 -21.05 14.66 26.88
C GLU A 182 -21.99 14.77 25.68
N THR A 183 -22.55 15.95 25.45
CA THR A 183 -23.38 16.23 24.28
C THR A 183 -22.60 16.03 22.97
N ALA A 184 -21.35 16.48 22.90
CA ALA A 184 -20.48 16.26 21.74
C ALA A 184 -20.20 14.76 21.50
N ALA A 185 -20.06 13.96 22.55
CA ALA A 185 -19.85 12.52 22.45
C ALA A 185 -21.10 11.77 21.96
N GLU A 186 -22.28 12.17 22.43
CA GLU A 186 -23.56 11.60 21.99
C GLU A 186 -23.83 11.95 20.53
N LEU A 187 -23.63 13.21 20.13
CA LEU A 187 -23.79 13.67 18.75
C LEU A 187 -22.81 12.98 17.79
N GLU A 188 -21.56 12.76 18.20
CA GLU A 188 -20.58 11.99 17.43
C GLU A 188 -21.04 10.56 17.14
N ASN A 189 -21.67 9.92 18.14
CA ASN A 189 -22.22 8.58 17.97
C ASN A 189 -23.41 8.58 17.00
N CYS A 190 -24.29 9.59 17.07
CA CYS A 190 -25.39 9.76 16.12
C CYS A 190 -24.87 9.98 14.68
N LEU A 191 -23.82 10.80 14.49
CA LEU A 191 -23.23 11.07 13.19
C LEU A 191 -22.56 9.84 12.55
N SER A 192 -22.30 8.78 13.32
CA SER A 192 -21.76 7.52 12.82
C SER A 192 -22.83 6.62 12.17
N ILE A 193 -24.11 6.98 12.29
CA ILE A 193 -25.24 6.28 11.66
C ILE A 193 -25.28 6.63 10.17
N SER A 194 -25.38 5.62 9.32
CA SER A 194 -25.28 5.76 7.85
C SER A 194 -26.57 6.24 7.19
N GLU A 195 -27.73 5.90 7.74
CA GLU A 195 -29.04 6.30 7.22
C GLU A 195 -29.47 7.66 7.79
N GLU A 196 -29.96 8.55 6.92
CA GLU A 196 -30.24 9.95 7.26
C GLU A 196 -31.46 10.10 8.18
N ASP A 197 -32.56 9.39 7.90
CA ASP A 197 -33.78 9.41 8.71
C ASP A 197 -33.55 8.87 10.14
N ASP A 198 -32.73 7.82 10.26
CA ASP A 198 -32.34 7.23 11.55
C ASP A 198 -31.39 8.15 12.32
N ARG A 199 -30.54 8.92 11.62
CA ARG A 199 -29.65 9.91 12.22
C ARG A 199 -30.41 11.10 12.77
N ILE A 200 -31.39 11.63 12.03
CA ILE A 200 -32.27 12.73 12.48
C ILE A 200 -33.06 12.28 13.72
N SER A 201 -33.61 11.06 13.68
CA SER A 201 -34.33 10.47 14.82
C SER A 201 -33.44 10.28 16.07
N ALA A 202 -32.19 9.86 15.87
CA ALA A 202 -31.23 9.69 16.95
C ALA A 202 -30.81 11.04 17.58
N VAL A 203 -30.59 12.08 16.77
CA VAL A 203 -30.28 13.44 17.25
C VAL A 203 -31.46 14.05 17.98
N LYS A 204 -32.68 13.92 17.46
CA LYS A 204 -33.90 14.34 18.14
C LYS A 204 -34.02 13.71 19.53
N LYS A 205 -33.71 12.41 19.66
CA LYS A 205 -33.74 11.71 20.95
C LYS A 205 -32.70 12.23 21.94
N VAL A 206 -31.52 12.63 21.44
CA VAL A 206 -30.48 13.29 22.25
C VAL A 206 -30.97 14.66 22.73
N LEU A 207 -31.58 15.46 21.86
CA LEU A 207 -32.12 16.79 22.17
C LEU A 207 -33.34 16.76 23.11
N ALA A 208 -34.15 15.70 23.05
CA ALA A 208 -35.28 15.48 23.96
C ALA A 208 -34.86 15.13 25.41
N GLY A 209 -33.56 15.19 25.74
CA GLY A 209 -33.08 15.06 27.12
C GLY A 209 -32.72 13.64 27.56
N GLY A 210 -32.55 12.69 26.63
CA GLY A 210 -31.95 11.38 26.95
C GLY A 210 -32.67 10.56 28.02
N VAL A 211 -33.97 10.76 28.24
CA VAL A 211 -34.76 9.80 29.02
C VAL A 211 -35.09 8.63 28.11
N THR A 212 -34.48 7.48 28.39
CA THR A 212 -34.94 6.20 27.88
C THR A 212 -36.30 5.88 28.50
N THR A 213 -37.39 6.39 27.93
CA THR A 213 -38.69 5.78 28.17
C THR A 213 -38.81 4.56 27.27
N GLY A 214 -38.20 3.47 27.75
CA GLY A 214 -38.70 2.15 27.41
C GLY A 214 -40.12 2.05 27.94
N GLY A 215 -41.09 1.95 27.04
CA GLY A 215 -42.45 1.58 27.40
C GLY A 215 -43.52 2.42 26.70
N ASN A 216 -44.12 1.80 25.69
CA ASN A 216 -45.54 1.91 25.31
C ASN A 216 -46.38 2.87 26.17
N ASN A 217 -46.77 4.00 25.59
CA ASN A 217 -48.16 4.18 25.20
C ASN A 217 -48.31 5.43 24.35
N ARG A 218 -49.31 5.33 23.46
CA ARG A 218 -49.96 6.44 22.78
C ARG A 218 -50.18 7.61 23.74
N ASP A 219 -50.32 8.77 23.12
CA ASP A 219 -51.20 9.87 23.54
C ASP A 219 -50.47 11.11 24.07
N SER A 220 -50.34 12.06 23.14
CA SER A 220 -50.79 13.45 23.29
C SER A 220 -50.00 14.40 24.20
N GLY A 221 -49.30 15.33 23.54
CA GLY A 221 -48.80 16.59 24.08
C GLY A 221 -47.28 16.66 24.01
N ASP A 222 -46.65 17.38 23.08
CA ASP A 222 -47.06 18.59 22.36
C ASP A 222 -46.51 18.48 20.92
N ASP A 223 -47.38 18.28 19.91
CA ASP A 223 -46.97 18.11 18.50
C ASP A 223 -46.11 19.29 18.03
N ASN A 224 -46.27 20.45 18.68
CA ASN A 224 -45.51 21.64 18.36
C ASN A 224 -44.05 21.54 18.85
N ASP A 225 -43.81 21.01 20.05
CA ASP A 225 -42.46 20.72 20.54
C ASP A 225 -41.80 19.60 19.72
N GLU A 226 -42.59 18.61 19.25
CA GLU A 226 -42.06 17.49 18.47
C GLU A 226 -41.63 17.89 17.05
N ILE A 227 -42.34 18.83 16.43
CA ILE A 227 -41.97 19.43 15.13
C ILE A 227 -40.79 20.39 15.30
N GLU A 228 -40.79 21.25 16.34
CA GLU A 228 -39.68 22.16 16.62
C GLU A 228 -38.36 21.41 16.94
N LEU A 229 -38.44 20.24 17.58
CA LEU A 229 -37.29 19.38 17.82
C LEU A 229 -36.78 18.68 16.56
N LEU A 230 -37.67 18.33 15.62
CA LEU A 230 -37.27 17.79 14.32
C LEU A 230 -36.58 18.85 13.48
N ASP A 231 -37.18 20.04 13.37
CA ASP A 231 -36.62 21.17 12.63
C ASP A 231 -35.24 21.57 13.19
N LEU A 232 -35.10 21.59 14.52
CA LEU A 232 -33.80 21.87 15.16
C LEU A 232 -32.78 20.75 14.96
N ALA A 233 -33.21 19.48 14.97
CA ALA A 233 -32.33 18.34 14.70
C ALA A 233 -31.82 18.35 13.25
N GLU A 234 -32.68 18.68 12.30
CA GLU A 234 -32.33 18.83 10.89
C GLU A 234 -31.39 20.02 10.66
N GLU A 235 -31.70 21.20 11.25
CA GLU A 235 -30.83 22.38 11.12
C GLU A 235 -29.46 22.15 11.78
N LEU A 236 -29.44 21.48 12.93
CA LEU A 236 -28.19 21.08 13.59
C LEU A 236 -27.38 20.13 12.70
N LEU A 237 -28.00 19.10 12.12
CA LEU A 237 -27.32 18.16 11.24
C LEU A 237 -26.82 18.84 9.97
N ASP A 238 -27.58 19.76 9.38
CA ASP A 238 -27.16 20.52 8.20
C ASP A 238 -25.97 21.44 8.52
N LYS A 239 -25.99 22.14 9.66
CA LYS A 239 -24.84 22.95 10.10
C LYS A 239 -23.63 22.10 10.44
N LEU A 240 -23.81 20.96 11.09
CA LEU A 240 -22.72 20.03 11.39
C LEU A 240 -22.15 19.40 10.11
N ALA A 241 -22.99 19.08 9.13
CA ALA A 241 -22.56 18.59 7.83
C ALA A 241 -21.73 19.67 7.09
N LYS A 242 -22.21 20.91 7.06
CA LYS A 242 -21.48 22.06 6.49
C LYS A 242 -20.15 22.32 7.19
N MET A 243 -20.11 22.22 8.53
CA MET A 243 -18.91 22.41 9.33
C MET A 243 -17.90 21.26 9.20
N LEU A 244 -18.38 20.03 9.03
CA LEU A 244 -17.56 18.83 8.94
C LEU A 244 -17.14 18.49 7.50
N GLY A 245 -17.73 19.11 6.48
CA GLY A 245 -17.40 18.88 5.08
C GLY A 245 -17.69 20.04 4.12
N ASN A 246 -16.69 20.92 3.89
CA ASN A 246 -16.50 21.47 2.55
C ASN A 246 -15.83 20.38 1.70
N ARG A 247 -16.66 19.59 1.02
CA ARG A 247 -16.27 18.78 -0.14
C ARG A 247 -16.96 19.39 -1.35
N ASP A 248 -16.32 20.38 -1.96
CA ASP A 248 -16.48 20.60 -3.41
C ASP A 248 -15.60 19.56 -4.14
#